data_AF-A0A485CVP7-F1
#
_entry.id   AF-A0A485CVP7-F1
#
_cell.length_a   1.000
_cell.length_b   1.000
_cell.length_c   1.000
_cell.angle_alpha   90.00
_cell.angle_beta   90.00
_cell.angle_gamma   90.00
#
_symmetry.space_group_name_H-M   'P 1'
#
loop_
_entity.id
_entity.type
_entity.pdbx_description
1 polymer ?
#
loop_
_entity_poly.entity_id
_entity_poly.type
_entity_poly.pdbx_seq_one_letter_code
_entity_poly.pdbx_strand_id
1 'polypeptide(L)'
;MSSGCRVCLPQSRMFGLDDCQPLTPDRWLNEGDTVSVGNVKLTGAALPWAYAGHVVFFDDGARLLISGDVLFKGGVGRSDFPRGDHAQLIDAIKRKLLPLGDDVKFIAGHGPMSTLGHERLHNPFLQDELPVW
;
A
#
# COMPACT_ATOMS: atom_id res chain seq x y z
N MET A 1 6.29 -21.77 -12.75
CA MET A 1 4.86 -21.73 -13.11
C MET A 1 4.25 -20.49 -12.46
N SER A 2 4.16 -19.38 -13.20
CA SER A 2 3.68 -18.09 -12.68
C SER A 2 2.16 -18.09 -12.54
N SER A 3 1.67 -18.05 -11.31
CA SER A 3 0.26 -17.82 -11.01
C SER A 3 -0.13 -16.41 -11.44
N GLY A 4 -0.86 -16.27 -12.54
CA GLY A 4 -1.47 -15.00 -12.95
C GLY A 4 -2.42 -14.45 -11.87
N CYS A 5 -2.68 -13.14 -11.91
CA CYS A 5 -3.60 -12.48 -10.97
C CYS A 5 -5.03 -12.95 -11.25
N ARG A 6 -5.52 -13.92 -10.46
CA ARG A 6 -6.82 -14.59 -10.64
C ARG A 6 -7.94 -14.02 -9.77
N VAL A 7 -7.83 -12.76 -9.34
CA VAL A 7 -8.71 -12.19 -8.29
C VAL A 7 -9.98 -11.54 -8.86
N CYS A 8 -10.05 -11.25 -10.16
CA CYS A 8 -11.04 -10.30 -10.68
C CYS A 8 -12.49 -10.85 -10.82
N LEU A 9 -12.69 -12.09 -11.29
CA LEU A 9 -13.98 -12.53 -11.82
C LEU A 9 -15.16 -12.58 -10.82
N PRO A 10 -15.05 -13.21 -9.64
CA PRO A 10 -16.19 -13.27 -8.70
C PRO A 10 -16.55 -11.90 -8.13
N GLN A 11 -15.54 -11.06 -7.91
CA GLN A 11 -15.70 -9.74 -7.32
C GLN A 11 -16.31 -8.73 -8.30
N SER A 12 -15.92 -8.74 -9.58
CA SER A 12 -16.55 -7.91 -10.63
C SER A 12 -18.06 -8.10 -10.69
N ARG A 13 -18.53 -9.36 -10.62
CA ARG A 13 -19.97 -9.69 -10.63
C ARG A 13 -20.72 -9.14 -9.43
N MET A 14 -20.11 -9.11 -8.25
CA MET A 14 -20.73 -8.52 -7.05
C MET A 14 -21.00 -7.02 -7.21
N PHE A 15 -20.21 -6.33 -8.05
CA PHE A 15 -20.36 -4.90 -8.33
C PHE A 15 -21.08 -4.59 -9.65
N GLY A 16 -21.63 -5.60 -10.33
CA GLY A 16 -22.31 -5.43 -11.62
C GLY A 16 -21.39 -4.99 -12.76
N LEU A 17 -20.08 -5.24 -12.63
CA LEU A 17 -19.09 -4.96 -13.66
C LEU A 17 -18.95 -6.16 -14.61
N ASP A 18 -18.57 -5.89 -15.86
CA ASP A 18 -18.28 -6.92 -16.86
C ASP A 18 -17.19 -7.89 -16.39
N ASP A 19 -17.19 -9.09 -16.97
CA ASP A 19 -16.22 -10.14 -16.66
C ASP A 19 -14.79 -9.64 -16.95
N CYS A 20 -14.05 -9.36 -15.88
CA CYS A 20 -12.67 -8.89 -15.92
C CYS A 20 -11.71 -10.06 -16.17
N GLN A 21 -11.07 -10.06 -17.34
CA GLN A 21 -10.09 -11.10 -17.69
C GLN A 21 -8.86 -11.03 -16.77
N PRO A 22 -8.31 -12.18 -16.34
CA PRO A 22 -7.05 -12.20 -15.61
C PRO A 22 -5.93 -11.54 -16.41
N LEU A 23 -5.22 -10.60 -15.77
CA LEU A 23 -4.04 -9.95 -16.33
C LEU A 23 -2.78 -10.70 -15.87
N THR A 24 -1.86 -10.93 -16.81
CA THR A 24 -0.46 -11.24 -16.49
C THR A 24 0.36 -9.97 -16.79
N PRO A 25 1.04 -9.37 -15.80
CA PRO A 25 1.84 -8.19 -16.05
C PRO A 25 3.06 -8.54 -16.90
N ASP A 26 3.51 -7.60 -17.74
CA ASP A 26 4.72 -7.77 -18.56
C ASP A 26 5.98 -7.93 -17.70
N ARG A 27 5.99 -7.30 -16.52
CA ARG A 27 7.06 -7.42 -15.53
C ARG A 27 6.53 -7.36 -14.10
N TRP A 28 7.23 -8.07 -13.22
CA TRP A 28 7.06 -7.94 -11.78
C TRP A 28 8.01 -6.87 -11.24
N LEU A 29 7.66 -6.28 -10.10
CA LEU A 29 8.50 -5.32 -9.38
C LEU A 29 8.99 -5.94 -8.08
N ASN A 30 10.27 -5.74 -7.78
CA ASN A 30 10.91 -6.09 -6.52
C ASN A 30 11.16 -4.84 -5.68
N GLU A 31 11.54 -5.04 -4.42
CA GLU A 31 11.95 -3.95 -3.55
C GLU A 31 13.18 -3.24 -4.10
N GLY A 32 13.12 -1.90 -4.17
CA GLY A 32 14.19 -1.07 -4.69
C GLY A 32 14.14 -0.87 -6.21
N ASP A 33 13.27 -1.59 -6.91
CA ASP A 33 13.07 -1.35 -8.34
C ASP A 33 12.55 0.06 -8.58
N THR A 34 12.92 0.63 -9.72
CA THR A 34 12.48 1.96 -10.13
C THR A 34 11.51 1.88 -11.30
N VAL A 35 10.49 2.74 -11.28
CA VAL A 35 9.63 3.02 -12.43
C VAL A 35 9.81 4.48 -12.84
N SER A 36 10.11 4.72 -14.11
CA SER A 36 10.22 6.08 -14.65
C SER A 36 8.93 6.45 -15.40
N VAL A 37 8.41 7.63 -15.12
CA VAL A 37 7.27 8.23 -15.82
C VAL A 37 7.70 9.60 -16.34
N GLY A 38 8.11 9.65 -17.61
CA GLY A 38 8.82 10.82 -18.14
C GLY A 38 10.11 11.09 -17.35
N ASN A 39 10.20 12.27 -16.74
CA ASN A 39 11.34 12.67 -15.90
C ASN A 39 11.17 12.32 -14.41
N VAL A 40 10.02 11.78 -14.02
CA VAL A 40 9.75 11.38 -12.63
C VAL A 40 10.29 9.98 -12.39
N LYS A 41 11.03 9.82 -11.30
CA LYS A 41 11.60 8.55 -10.86
C LYS A 41 10.87 8.07 -9.60
N LEU A 42 10.07 7.02 -9.74
CA LEU A 42 9.37 6.39 -8.63
C LEU A 42 10.17 5.21 -8.11
N THR A 43 10.59 5.26 -6.86
CA THR A 43 11.20 4.10 -6.19
C THR A 43 10.10 3.21 -5.66
N GLY A 44 10.03 1.99 -6.16
CA GLY A 44 9.13 0.96 -5.66
C GLY A 44 9.69 0.38 -4.36
N ALA A 45 8.94 0.49 -3.28
CA ALA A 45 9.14 -0.36 -2.12
C ALA A 45 8.12 -1.50 -2.23
N ALA A 46 8.59 -2.70 -2.59
CA ALA A 46 7.78 -3.88 -2.34
C ALA A 46 7.68 -4.01 -0.82
N LEU A 47 6.47 -3.82 -0.30
CA LEU A 47 6.18 -4.18 1.07
C LEU A 47 5.83 -5.67 1.00
N PRO A 48 6.66 -6.58 1.53
CA PRO A 48 6.22 -7.95 1.72
C PRO A 48 5.12 -7.89 2.77
N TRP A 49 3.87 -7.73 2.32
CA TRP A 49 2.72 -7.90 3.17
C TRP A 49 1.82 -8.98 2.61
N ALA A 50 0.86 -9.30 3.45
CA ALA A 50 -0.08 -10.38 3.45
C ALA A 50 -0.92 -10.61 2.18
N TYR A 51 -0.86 -9.70 1.21
CA TYR A 51 -1.12 -10.06 -0.18
C TYR A 51 0.23 -10.10 -0.86
N ALA A 52 0.79 -11.30 -1.02
CA ALA A 52 2.01 -11.49 -1.79
C ALA A 52 1.91 -10.73 -3.14
N GLY A 53 2.54 -9.55 -3.22
CA GLY A 53 2.52 -8.70 -4.43
C GLY A 53 2.04 -7.24 -4.30
N HIS A 54 1.74 -6.69 -3.11
CA HIS A 54 1.45 -5.25 -3.02
C HIS A 54 2.75 -4.41 -3.04
N VAL A 55 2.71 -3.29 -3.76
CA VAL A 55 3.84 -2.38 -3.94
C VAL A 55 3.39 -0.94 -3.69
N VAL A 56 4.26 -0.14 -3.09
CA VAL A 56 4.08 1.30 -2.98
C VAL A 56 5.13 2.03 -3.81
N PHE A 57 4.80 3.23 -4.28
CA PHE A 57 5.71 4.05 -5.07
C PHE A 57 6.01 5.35 -4.36
N PHE A 58 7.29 5.66 -4.18
CA PHE A 58 7.74 6.89 -3.56
C PHE A 58 8.49 7.77 -4.55
N ASP A 59 8.05 9.04 -4.63
CA ASP A 59 8.76 10.13 -5.30
C ASP A 59 9.43 10.99 -4.22
N ASP A 60 10.75 10.92 -4.15
CA ASP A 60 11.54 11.71 -3.19
C ASP A 60 11.58 13.21 -3.56
N GLY A 61 11.59 13.54 -4.86
CA GLY A 61 11.61 14.94 -5.30
C GLY A 61 10.31 15.67 -4.98
N ALA A 62 9.17 15.00 -5.14
CA ALA A 62 7.86 15.55 -4.81
C ALA A 62 7.43 15.31 -3.35
N ARG A 63 8.17 14.49 -2.60
CA ARG A 63 7.80 14.01 -1.24
C ARG A 63 6.40 13.42 -1.23
N LEU A 64 6.12 12.55 -2.19
CA LEU A 64 4.81 11.95 -2.45
C LEU A 64 4.88 10.43 -2.48
N LEU A 65 4.02 9.78 -1.72
CA LEU A 65 3.86 8.33 -1.67
C LEU A 65 2.52 7.91 -2.30
N ILE A 66 2.55 6.93 -3.19
CA ILE A 66 1.35 6.24 -3.67
C ILE A 66 1.27 4.93 -2.88
N SER A 67 0.43 4.91 -1.85
CA SER A 67 0.39 3.83 -0.85
C SER A 67 -0.62 2.72 -1.19
N GLY A 68 -1.54 2.95 -2.13
CA GLY A 68 -2.65 2.04 -2.39
C GLY A 68 -3.42 1.74 -1.09
N ASP A 69 -3.80 0.49 -0.89
CA ASP A 69 -4.56 0.05 0.29
C ASP A 69 -3.69 -0.32 1.51
N VAL A 70 -2.48 0.23 1.63
CA VAL A 70 -1.62 -0.02 2.81
C VAL A 70 -1.98 0.92 3.96
N LEU A 71 -2.07 2.21 3.67
CA LEU A 71 -2.28 3.27 4.66
C LEU A 71 -3.35 4.24 4.17
N PHE A 72 -4.31 4.54 5.05
CA PHE A 72 -5.39 5.49 4.83
C PHE A 72 -5.32 6.61 5.86
N LYS A 73 -6.01 7.73 5.62
CA LYS A 73 -6.18 8.76 6.65
C LYS A 73 -6.97 8.20 7.83
N GLY A 74 -6.31 7.99 8.97
CA GLY A 74 -6.87 7.41 10.18
C GLY A 74 -7.14 5.89 10.12
N GLY A 75 -6.58 5.18 9.13
CA GLY A 75 -6.79 3.74 8.97
C GLY A 75 -5.64 3.02 8.28
N VAL A 76 -5.75 1.69 8.18
CA VAL A 76 -4.79 0.81 7.48
C VAL A 76 -5.53 -0.22 6.62
N GLY A 77 -4.80 -0.84 5.69
CA GLY A 77 -5.29 -1.98 4.90
C GLY A 77 -5.91 -3.07 5.75
N ARG A 78 -6.99 -3.67 5.25
CA ARG A 78 -7.63 -4.79 5.93
C ARG A 78 -6.84 -6.08 5.70
N SER A 79 -6.52 -6.78 6.79
CA SER A 79 -5.59 -7.91 6.83
C SER A 79 -6.26 -9.25 7.12
N ASP A 80 -7.57 -9.34 6.89
CA ASP A 80 -8.42 -10.48 7.23
C ASP A 80 -8.64 -11.46 6.05
N PHE A 81 -8.18 -11.10 4.85
CA PHE A 81 -8.26 -11.96 3.68
C PHE A 81 -7.20 -13.07 3.67
N PRO A 82 -7.33 -14.11 2.81
CA PRO A 82 -6.34 -15.16 2.71
C PRO A 82 -4.92 -14.61 2.48
N ARG A 83 -3.97 -15.12 3.26
CA ARG A 83 -2.57 -14.66 3.38
C ARG A 83 -2.38 -13.37 4.18
N GLY A 84 -3.46 -12.70 4.60
CA GLY A 84 -3.59 -11.58 5.54
C GLY A 84 -2.84 -11.71 6.87
N ASP A 85 -2.14 -10.66 7.31
CA ASP A 85 -1.37 -10.58 8.56
C ASP A 85 -1.29 -9.11 8.99
N HIS A 86 -1.96 -8.81 10.10
CA HIS A 86 -2.05 -7.45 10.63
C HIS A 86 -0.72 -6.98 11.21
N ALA A 87 -0.01 -7.84 11.94
CA ALA A 87 1.25 -7.48 12.58
C ALA A 87 2.32 -7.13 11.54
N GLN A 88 2.40 -7.91 10.45
CA GLN A 88 3.29 -7.61 9.34
C GLN A 88 2.93 -6.30 8.63
N LEU A 89 1.64 -5.98 8.47
CA LEU A 89 1.21 -4.71 7.88
C LEU A 89 1.68 -3.51 8.71
N ILE A 90 1.41 -3.53 10.03
CA ILE A 90 1.80 -2.45 10.92
C ILE A 90 3.32 -2.31 10.99
N ASP A 91 4.05 -3.43 11.08
CA ASP A 91 5.50 -3.45 11.06
C ASP A 91 6.08 -2.87 9.75
N ALA A 92 5.52 -3.22 8.60
CA ALA A 92 5.93 -2.67 7.32
C ALA A 92 5.69 -1.15 7.23
N ILE A 93 4.55 -0.65 7.71
CA ILE A 93 4.27 0.79 7.77
C ILE A 93 5.32 1.49 8.65
N LYS A 94 5.56 0.97 9.86
CA LYS A 94 6.49 1.56 10.83
C LYS A 94 7.95 1.55 10.36
N ARG A 95 8.40 0.46 9.72
CA ARG A 95 9.80 0.30 9.31
C ARG A 95 10.12 0.83 7.92
N LYS A 96 9.14 0.92 7.01
CA LYS A 96 9.38 1.28 5.61
C LYS A 96 8.72 2.59 5.19
N LEU A 97 7.53 2.92 5.71
CA LEU A 97 6.84 4.16 5.34
C LEU A 97 7.22 5.30 6.26
N LEU A 98 6.99 5.18 7.57
CA LEU A 98 7.24 6.27 8.51
C LEU A 98 8.67 6.87 8.43
N PRO A 99 9.74 6.08 8.21
CA PRO A 99 11.09 6.63 8.06
C PRO A 99 11.33 7.46 6.80
N LEU A 100 10.40 7.47 5.84
CA LEU A 100 10.51 8.33 4.65
C LEU A 100 10.44 9.82 5.03
N GLY A 101 9.78 10.17 6.13
CA GLY A 101 9.70 11.52 6.69
C GLY A 101 8.27 12.01 6.91
N ASP A 102 8.08 12.85 7.93
CA ASP A 102 6.76 13.33 8.35
C ASP A 102 6.06 14.24 7.33
N ASP A 103 6.85 14.93 6.49
CA ASP A 103 6.40 15.84 5.44
C ASP A 103 5.83 15.11 4.20
N VAL A 104 6.08 13.79 4.10
CA VAL A 104 5.63 12.99 2.96
C VAL A 104 4.12 12.90 2.96
N LYS A 105 3.51 13.37 1.87
CA LYS A 105 2.08 13.18 1.59
C LYS A 105 1.86 11.81 0.97
N PHE A 106 0.69 11.22 1.19
CA PHE A 106 0.33 10.00 0.48
C PHE A 106 -1.05 10.05 -0.18
N ILE A 107 -1.12 9.39 -1.34
CA ILE A 107 -2.35 9.08 -2.07
C ILE A 107 -2.70 7.63 -1.74
N ALA A 108 -3.76 7.46 -0.94
CA ALA A 108 -4.30 6.14 -0.64
C ALA A 108 -5.15 5.60 -1.79
N GLY A 109 -5.37 4.29 -1.83
CA GLY A 109 -6.28 3.67 -2.80
C GLY A 109 -7.72 4.13 -2.62
N HIS A 110 -8.09 4.55 -1.40
CA HIS A 110 -9.43 4.99 -1.04
C HIS A 110 -9.39 6.14 -0.03
N GLY A 111 -10.40 7.01 -0.10
CA GLY A 111 -10.55 8.13 0.84
C GLY A 111 -9.59 9.30 0.56
N PRO A 112 -9.51 10.27 1.50
CA PRO A 112 -8.72 11.48 1.32
C PRO A 112 -7.22 11.24 1.54
N MET A 113 -6.40 12.13 0.98
CA MET A 113 -4.96 12.19 1.25
C MET A 113 -4.66 12.58 2.71
N SER A 114 -3.47 12.20 3.18
CA SER A 114 -2.89 12.62 4.45
C SER A 114 -1.35 12.70 4.34
N THR A 115 -0.67 12.89 5.47
CA THR A 115 0.79 12.89 5.60
C THR A 115 1.26 11.81 6.55
N LEU A 116 2.46 11.25 6.35
CA LEU A 116 3.01 10.25 7.25
C LEU A 116 3.16 10.76 8.68
N GLY A 117 3.51 12.03 8.88
CA GLY A 117 3.60 12.62 10.21
C GLY A 117 2.25 12.70 10.93
N HIS A 118 1.19 13.10 10.21
CA HIS A 118 -0.17 13.07 10.75
C HIS A 118 -0.57 11.65 11.18
N GLU A 119 -0.32 10.64 10.35
CA GLU A 119 -0.68 9.26 10.67
C GLU A 119 0.16 8.69 11.81
N ARG A 120 1.46 9.00 11.87
CA ARG A 120 2.31 8.61 12.99
C ARG A 120 1.74 9.03 14.34
N LEU A 121 1.18 10.24 14.42
CA LEU A 121 0.67 10.83 15.66
C LEU A 121 -0.79 10.47 15.96
N HIS A 122 -1.63 10.29 14.95
CA HIS A 122 -3.08 10.23 15.14
C HIS A 122 -3.73 8.94 14.64
N ASN A 123 -3.03 8.12 13.85
CA ASN A 123 -3.61 6.89 13.34
C ASN A 123 -3.68 5.86 14.49
N PRO A 124 -4.87 5.39 14.88
CA PRO A 124 -5.03 4.54 16.05
C PRO A 124 -4.34 3.17 15.90
N PHE A 125 -4.13 2.71 14.66
CA PHE A 125 -3.46 1.44 14.37
C PHE A 125 -1.93 1.51 14.51
N LEU A 126 -1.37 2.73 14.55
CA LEU A 126 0.07 2.94 14.66
C LEU A 126 0.53 3.24 16.09
N GLN A 127 -0.40 3.38 17.03
CA GLN A 127 -0.09 3.60 18.45
C GLN A 127 0.31 2.27 19.10
N ASP A 128 1.40 2.26 19.85
CA ASP A 128 1.93 1.05 20.50
C ASP A 128 1.07 0.60 21.70
N GLU A 129 0.33 1.52 22.32
CA GLU A 129 -0.62 1.24 23.41
C GLU A 129 -1.83 2.20 23.29
N LEU A 130 -3.05 1.69 23.50
CA LEU A 130 -4.18 2.56 23.82
C LEU A 130 -3.83 3.29 25.13
N PRO A 131 -4.07 4.61 25.26
CA PRO A 131 -3.83 5.29 26.52
C PRO A 131 -4.63 4.58 27.61
N VAL A 132 -3.92 4.00 28.58
CA VAL A 132 -4.51 3.55 29.84
C VAL A 132 -4.82 4.81 30.63
N TRP A 133 -6.06 5.29 30.52
CA TRP A 133 -6.66 6.17 31.51
C TRP A 133 -7.29 5.33 32.62
#